data_AF-A0A4Z0V6B0-F1
#
_entry.id   AF-A0A4Z0V6B0-F1
#
_cell.length_a   1.000
_cell.length_b   1.000
_cell.length_c   1.000
_cell.angle_alpha   90.00
_cell.angle_beta   90.00
_cell.angle_gamma   90.00
#
_symmetry.space_group_name_H-M   'P 1'
#
loop_
_entity.id
_entity.type
_entity.pdbx_description
1 polymer ?
#
loop_
_entity_poly.entity_id
_entity_poly.type
_entity_poly.pdbx_seq_one_letter_code
_entity_poly.pdbx_strand_id
1 'polypeptide(L)'
;MKKSISLRRSYFSMLAGIRTEYSNTPEGLPGNEDCGQMSAWYVFSAMGFYPVNPVGGVYEIGTPLFPRVEISVGKNKKFTLIANNLTKDCIFVKSVKVDGKPYHKSHITHRQILDGATVELEMASTPQSPWYE
;
A
#
# COMPACT_ATOMS: atom_id res chain seq x y z
N MET A 1 -7.01 12.07 21.43
CA MET A 1 -6.77 12.55 20.05
C MET A 1 -5.31 12.47 19.56
N LYS A 2 -4.27 12.81 20.35
CA LYS A 2 -2.86 12.81 19.87
C LYS A 2 -2.26 11.41 19.53
N LYS A 3 -2.67 10.33 20.20
CA LYS A 3 -2.15 8.96 19.94
C LYS A 3 -2.57 8.39 18.57
N SER A 4 -3.79 8.67 18.10
CA SER A 4 -4.31 8.19 16.81
C SER A 4 -3.52 8.76 15.63
N ILE A 5 -3.17 10.06 15.70
CA ILE A 5 -2.37 10.74 14.68
C ILE A 5 -0.94 10.17 14.62
N SER A 6 -0.37 9.77 15.76
CA SER A 6 0.99 9.20 15.84
C SER A 6 1.10 7.82 15.18
N LEU A 7 0.11 6.95 15.33
CA LEU A 7 0.10 5.63 14.67
C LEU A 7 -0.12 5.76 13.16
N ARG A 8 -0.93 6.73 12.71
CA ARG A 8 -1.25 6.93 11.28
C ARG A 8 -0.07 7.48 10.46
N ARG A 9 0.86 8.24 11.07
CA ARG A 9 2.16 8.58 10.47
C ARG A 9 3.12 7.37 10.39
N SER A 10 2.97 6.39 11.29
CA SER A 10 3.90 5.26 11.42
C SER A 10 3.81 4.28 10.24
N TYR A 11 2.62 4.00 9.71
CA TYR A 11 2.47 3.11 8.56
C TYR A 11 3.06 3.68 7.27
N PHE A 12 2.91 5.00 7.06
CA PHE A 12 3.55 5.69 5.94
C PHE A 12 5.08 5.57 6.01
N SER A 13 5.67 5.82 7.20
CA SER A 13 7.12 5.71 7.40
C SER A 13 7.63 4.27 7.25
N MET A 14 6.84 3.28 7.69
CA MET A 14 7.24 1.87 7.63
C MET A 14 7.27 1.37 6.18
N LEU A 15 6.21 1.66 5.40
CA LEU A 15 6.12 1.21 4.00
C LEU A 15 7.07 1.99 3.07
N ALA A 16 7.53 3.18 3.45
CA ALA A 16 8.52 3.94 2.69
C ALA A 16 9.96 3.40 2.83
N GLY A 17 10.27 2.66 3.90
CA GLY A 17 11.61 2.14 4.19
C GLY A 17 12.14 1.16 3.12
N ILE A 18 11.26 0.49 2.37
CA ILE A 18 11.67 -0.43 1.27
C ILE A 18 12.55 0.23 0.22
N ARG A 19 12.51 1.57 0.07
CA ARG A 19 13.30 2.29 -0.93
C ARG A 19 14.78 2.43 -0.54
N THR A 20 15.09 2.40 0.77
CA THR A 20 16.45 2.59 1.29
C THR A 20 17.05 1.28 1.81
N GLU A 21 16.21 0.39 2.33
CA GLU A 21 16.65 -0.83 3.01
C GLU A 21 16.85 -2.04 2.09
N TYR A 22 16.36 -1.99 0.85
CA TYR A 22 16.43 -3.12 -0.09
C TYR A 22 17.19 -2.73 -1.36
N SER A 23 18.06 -3.63 -1.83
CA SER A 23 18.76 -3.50 -3.11
C SER A 23 18.75 -4.84 -3.88
N ASN A 24 19.18 -4.81 -5.14
CA ASN A 24 19.33 -6.01 -5.98
C ASN A 24 20.75 -6.61 -5.94
N THR A 25 21.55 -6.28 -4.92
CA THR A 25 22.89 -6.86 -4.71
C THR A 25 22.82 -8.09 -3.79
N PRO A 26 23.86 -8.94 -3.74
CA PRO A 26 23.90 -10.09 -2.83
C PRO A 26 23.66 -9.72 -1.36
N GLU A 27 24.10 -8.53 -0.93
CA GLU A 27 23.91 -7.96 0.41
C GLU A 27 22.67 -7.06 0.53
N GLY A 28 21.74 -7.15 -0.43
CA GLY A 28 20.63 -6.21 -0.58
C GLY A 28 19.46 -6.37 0.39
N LEU A 29 19.58 -7.23 1.40
CA LEU A 29 18.58 -7.40 2.45
C LEU A 29 19.04 -6.70 3.73
N PRO A 30 18.14 -5.99 4.45
CA PRO A 30 18.52 -5.25 5.65
C PRO A 30 18.72 -6.15 6.88
N GLY A 31 18.49 -7.46 6.76
CA GLY A 31 18.56 -8.42 7.85
C GLY A 31 18.30 -9.85 7.37
N ASN A 32 18.00 -10.75 8.31
CA ASN A 32 17.67 -12.14 8.01
C ASN A 32 16.42 -12.22 7.11
N GLU A 33 16.41 -13.14 6.16
CA GLU A 33 15.32 -13.28 5.19
C GLU A 33 14.03 -13.85 5.83
N ASP A 34 14.17 -14.55 6.96
CA ASP A 34 13.09 -15.13 7.77
C ASP A 34 12.11 -15.98 6.93
N CYS A 35 12.67 -16.86 6.08
CA CYS A 35 11.95 -17.85 5.27
C CYS A 35 10.79 -17.26 4.44
N GLY A 36 11.02 -16.10 3.84
CA GLY A 36 10.06 -15.39 2.98
C GLY A 36 9.37 -14.20 3.63
N GLN A 37 9.52 -13.99 4.94
CA GLN A 37 8.83 -12.90 5.62
C GLN A 37 9.27 -11.53 5.07
N MET A 38 10.58 -11.31 4.95
CA MET A 38 11.11 -10.02 4.47
C MET A 38 10.76 -9.76 3.00
N SER A 39 10.84 -10.80 2.17
CA SER A 39 10.42 -10.72 0.78
C SER A 39 8.92 -10.42 0.63
N ALA A 40 8.06 -11.08 1.43
CA ALA A 40 6.63 -10.80 1.43
C ALA A 40 6.33 -9.37 1.89
N TRP A 41 7.07 -8.88 2.90
CA TRP A 41 6.96 -7.50 3.35
C TRP A 41 7.30 -6.50 2.25
N TYR A 42 8.39 -6.73 1.52
CA TYR A 42 8.75 -5.91 0.36
C TYR A 42 7.66 -5.93 -0.70
N VAL A 43 7.17 -7.11 -1.09
CA VAL A 43 6.16 -7.26 -2.16
C VAL A 43 4.85 -6.52 -1.80
N PHE A 44 4.30 -6.73 -0.61
CA PHE A 44 3.09 -6.03 -0.17
C PHE A 44 3.28 -4.51 -0.12
N SER A 45 4.38 -4.07 0.49
CA SER A 45 4.69 -2.64 0.62
C SER A 45 4.91 -1.99 -0.76
N ALA A 46 5.57 -2.68 -1.69
CA ALA A 46 5.77 -2.23 -3.06
C ALA A 46 4.45 -2.09 -3.83
N MET A 47 3.49 -2.99 -3.58
CA MET A 47 2.15 -2.89 -4.14
C MET A 47 1.31 -1.75 -3.53
N GLY A 48 1.72 -1.21 -2.37
CA GLY A 48 1.07 -0.09 -1.71
C GLY A 48 -0.02 -0.48 -0.71
N PHE A 49 -0.05 -1.72 -0.21
CA PHE A 49 -0.94 -2.10 0.90
C PHE A 49 -0.39 -3.28 1.70
N TYR A 50 -0.74 -3.40 2.99
CA TYR A 50 -0.16 -4.41 3.87
C TYR A 50 -1.16 -5.00 4.88
N PRO A 51 -1.18 -6.33 5.11
CA PRO A 51 -2.04 -6.98 6.10
C PRO A 51 -1.47 -6.84 7.52
N VAL A 52 -1.67 -5.69 8.16
CA VAL A 52 -1.17 -5.42 9.53
C VAL A 52 -1.72 -6.40 10.56
N ASN A 53 -2.99 -6.77 10.43
CA ASN A 53 -3.62 -7.85 11.18
C ASN A 53 -4.00 -8.98 10.19
N PRO A 54 -3.19 -10.04 10.07
CA PRO A 54 -3.39 -11.10 9.07
C PRO A 54 -4.74 -11.81 9.15
N VAL A 55 -5.37 -11.85 10.33
CA VAL A 55 -6.68 -12.50 10.54
C VAL A 55 -7.84 -11.53 10.32
N GLY A 56 -7.58 -10.22 10.33
CA GLY A 56 -8.62 -9.19 10.26
C GLY A 56 -9.30 -9.02 8.89
N GLY A 57 -8.77 -9.67 7.84
CA GLY A 57 -9.35 -9.59 6.50
C GLY A 57 -9.25 -8.19 5.86
N VAL A 58 -8.34 -7.35 6.36
CA VAL A 58 -8.10 -5.99 5.86
C VAL A 58 -6.63 -5.75 5.59
N TYR A 59 -6.36 -4.85 4.65
CA TYR A 59 -5.03 -4.45 4.23
C TYR A 59 -4.95 -2.93 4.28
N GLU A 60 -4.07 -2.40 5.12
CA GLU A 60 -3.87 -0.96 5.24
C GLU A 60 -3.24 -0.42 3.96
N ILE A 61 -3.79 0.67 3.44
CA ILE A 61 -3.31 1.37 2.25
C ILE A 61 -2.08 2.19 2.63
N GLY A 62 -1.03 2.06 1.83
CA GLY A 62 0.19 2.84 1.91
C GLY A 62 0.51 3.55 0.61
N THR A 63 1.80 3.82 0.42
CA THR A 63 2.32 4.43 -0.79
C THR A 63 2.95 3.34 -1.68
N PRO A 64 2.44 3.14 -2.91
CA PRO A 64 3.01 2.14 -3.81
C PRO A 64 4.35 2.59 -4.40
N LEU A 65 5.14 1.62 -4.87
CA LEU A 65 6.35 1.89 -5.67
C LEU A 65 6.05 2.06 -7.15
N PHE A 66 4.98 1.44 -7.64
CA PHE A 66 4.62 1.38 -9.06
C PHE A 66 3.33 2.16 -9.34
N PRO A 67 3.21 2.81 -10.50
CA PRO A 67 2.00 3.55 -10.88
C PRO A 67 0.81 2.62 -11.15
N ARG A 68 1.05 1.33 -11.42
CA ARG A 68 0.03 0.32 -11.63
C ARG A 68 0.49 -1.04 -11.13
N VAL A 69 -0.40 -1.74 -10.43
CA VAL A 69 -0.22 -3.11 -9.96
C VAL A 69 -1.47 -3.92 -10.31
N GLU A 70 -1.29 -5.13 -10.82
CA GLU A 70 -2.38 -6.07 -11.10
C GLU A 70 -2.10 -7.42 -10.44
N ILE A 71 -3.12 -7.96 -9.74
CA ILE A 71 -3.06 -9.28 -9.12
C ILE A 71 -4.18 -10.13 -9.72
N SER A 72 -3.81 -11.27 -10.30
CA SER A 72 -4.80 -12.25 -10.74
C SER A 72 -5.36 -13.00 -9.53
N VAL A 73 -6.66 -12.83 -9.25
CA VAL A 73 -7.32 -13.37 -8.05
C VAL A 73 -8.20 -14.60 -8.35
N GLY A 74 -7.98 -15.21 -9.51
CA GLY A 74 -8.74 -16.36 -10.01
C GLY A 74 -10.05 -15.96 -10.69
N LYS A 75 -10.74 -16.94 -11.29
CA LYS A 75 -12.03 -16.76 -12.00
C LYS A 75 -12.00 -15.64 -13.05
N ASN A 76 -10.86 -15.45 -13.72
CA ASN A 76 -10.60 -14.38 -14.69
C ASN A 76 -10.76 -12.95 -14.14
N LYS A 77 -10.71 -12.79 -12.80
CA LYS A 77 -10.76 -11.50 -12.14
C LYS A 77 -9.35 -11.00 -11.84
N LYS A 78 -9.20 -9.68 -11.86
CA LYS A 78 -7.98 -8.98 -11.49
C LYS A 78 -8.30 -7.91 -10.46
N PHE A 79 -7.57 -7.92 -9.35
CA PHE A 79 -7.47 -6.75 -8.49
C PHE A 79 -6.46 -5.78 -9.10
N THR A 80 -6.80 -4.49 -9.14
CA THR A 80 -5.92 -3.47 -9.72
C THR A 80 -5.74 -2.34 -8.73
N LEU A 81 -4.49 -1.91 -8.50
CA LEU A 81 -4.17 -0.66 -7.83
C LEU A 81 -3.51 0.29 -8.83
N ILE A 82 -4.03 1.51 -8.93
CA ILE A 82 -3.55 2.56 -9.82
C ILE A 82 -3.15 3.75 -8.95
N ALA A 83 -1.93 4.26 -9.12
CA ALA A 83 -1.44 5.44 -8.43
C ALA A 83 -1.21 6.56 -9.43
N ASN A 84 -2.22 7.43 -9.55
CA ASN A 84 -2.19 8.58 -10.44
C ASN A 84 -1.20 9.63 -9.92
N ASN A 85 -0.40 10.21 -10.81
CA ASN A 85 0.62 11.20 -10.49
C ASN A 85 1.73 10.72 -9.54
N LEU A 86 1.96 9.39 -9.43
CA LEU A 86 3.08 8.85 -8.67
C LEU A 86 4.42 9.26 -9.31
N THR A 87 5.24 9.98 -8.56
CA THR A 87 6.61 10.35 -8.93
C THR A 87 7.52 10.18 -7.72
N LYS A 88 8.82 10.51 -7.86
CA LYS A 88 9.75 10.51 -6.73
C LYS A 88 9.34 11.49 -5.62
N ASP A 89 8.69 12.59 -6.00
CA ASP A 89 8.27 13.64 -5.07
C ASP A 89 6.80 13.48 -4.67
N CYS A 90 5.95 12.95 -5.56
CA CYS A 90 4.53 12.74 -5.33
C CYS A 90 4.27 11.39 -4.63
N ILE A 91 4.54 11.35 -3.32
CA ILE A 91 4.45 10.12 -2.51
C ILE A 91 3.29 10.10 -1.50
N PHE A 92 2.58 11.21 -1.32
CA PHE A 92 1.47 11.30 -0.35
C PHE A 92 0.14 10.97 -1.00
N VAL A 93 -0.66 10.10 -0.39
CA VAL A 93 -2.01 9.81 -0.88
C VAL A 93 -2.94 10.96 -0.53
N LYS A 94 -3.57 11.55 -1.54
CA LYS A 94 -4.53 12.66 -1.45
C LYS A 94 -5.97 12.19 -1.38
N SER A 95 -6.33 11.22 -2.21
CA SER A 95 -7.66 10.63 -2.23
C SER A 95 -7.63 9.21 -2.75
N VAL A 96 -8.67 8.45 -2.41
CA VAL A 96 -8.83 7.06 -2.82
C VAL A 96 -10.21 6.87 -3.44
N LYS A 97 -10.27 6.09 -4.52
CA LYS A 97 -11.50 5.53 -5.06
C LYS A 97 -11.42 4.02 -5.09
N VAL A 98 -12.57 3.37 -4.92
CA VAL A 98 -12.75 1.95 -5.19
C VAL A 98 -13.89 1.81 -6.19
N ASP A 99 -13.60 1.15 -7.31
CA ASP A 99 -14.50 0.97 -8.45
C ASP A 99 -15.14 2.30 -8.89
N GLY A 100 -14.31 3.33 -9.02
CA GLY A 100 -14.69 4.69 -9.42
C GLY A 100 -15.40 5.53 -8.35
N LYS A 101 -15.72 4.97 -7.19
CA LYS A 101 -16.45 5.68 -6.12
C LYS A 101 -15.50 6.20 -5.03
N PRO A 102 -15.72 7.41 -4.48
CA PRO A 102 -14.95 7.91 -3.35
C PRO A 102 -14.92 6.91 -2.19
N TYR A 103 -13.74 6.73 -1.59
CA TYR A 103 -13.51 5.74 -0.57
C TYR A 103 -12.81 6.37 0.64
N HIS A 104 -13.46 6.30 1.80
CA HIS A 104 -13.08 7.02 3.02
C HIS A 104 -12.63 6.08 4.14
N LYS A 105 -11.88 5.03 3.81
CA LYS A 105 -11.24 4.13 4.78
C LYS A 105 -9.74 4.04 4.52
N SER A 106 -8.98 3.74 5.57
CA SER A 106 -7.53 3.53 5.50
C SER A 106 -7.13 2.22 4.84
N HIS A 107 -8.06 1.28 4.69
CA HIS A 107 -7.78 -0.10 4.29
C HIS A 107 -8.69 -0.58 3.17
N ILE A 108 -8.24 -1.58 2.43
CA ILE A 108 -9.08 -2.41 1.56
C ILE A 108 -9.36 -3.75 2.22
N THR A 109 -10.48 -4.38 1.91
CA THR A 109 -10.85 -5.68 2.46
C THR A 109 -10.37 -6.80 1.55
N HIS A 110 -10.11 -7.97 2.13
CA HIS A 110 -9.83 -9.19 1.39
C HIS A 110 -10.92 -9.52 0.37
N ARG A 111 -12.19 -9.23 0.71
CA ARG A 111 -13.32 -9.42 -0.20
C ARG A 111 -13.23 -8.53 -1.44
N GLN A 112 -12.89 -7.25 -1.29
CA GLN A 112 -12.67 -6.35 -2.43
C GLN A 112 -11.55 -6.84 -3.35
N ILE A 113 -10.46 -7.37 -2.78
CA ILE A 113 -9.38 -7.98 -3.56
C ILE A 113 -9.90 -9.17 -4.36
N LEU A 114 -10.55 -10.14 -3.71
CA LEU A 114 -11.07 -11.35 -4.38
C LEU A 114 -12.19 -11.06 -5.39
N ASP A 115 -12.94 -9.98 -5.20
CA ASP A 115 -13.97 -9.56 -6.14
C ASP A 115 -13.41 -8.86 -7.38
N GLY A 116 -12.12 -8.53 -7.40
CA GLY A 116 -11.43 -7.91 -8.52
C GLY A 116 -11.60 -6.39 -8.57
N ALA A 117 -11.66 -5.73 -7.41
CA ALA A 117 -11.85 -4.29 -7.34
C ALA A 117 -10.69 -3.52 -7.98
N THR A 118 -11.00 -2.33 -8.50
CA THR A 118 -10.02 -1.33 -8.92
C THR A 118 -9.91 -0.25 -7.86
N VAL A 119 -8.71 -0.09 -7.30
CA VAL A 119 -8.36 0.95 -6.32
C VAL A 119 -7.55 2.02 -7.03
N GLU A 120 -8.02 3.25 -6.98
CA GLU A 120 -7.33 4.40 -7.58
C GLU A 120 -6.89 5.34 -6.47
N LEU A 121 -5.58 5.59 -6.39
CA LEU A 121 -4.96 6.56 -5.52
C LEU A 121 -4.62 7.81 -6.32
N GLU A 122 -4.96 8.98 -5.79
CA GLU A 122 -4.43 10.24 -6.28
C GLU A 122 -3.23 10.63 -5.41
N MET A 123 -2.06 10.81 -6.02
CA MET A 123 -0.82 11.14 -5.31
C MET A 123 -0.54 12.65 -5.29
N ALA A 124 0.17 13.13 -4.27
CA ALA A 124 0.54 14.52 -4.08
C ALA A 124 1.99 14.67 -3.57
N SER A 125 2.61 15.80 -3.90
CA SER A 125 3.99 16.14 -3.51
C SER A 125 4.12 16.72 -2.10
N THR A 126 3.00 17.09 -1.47
CA THR A 126 2.98 17.65 -0.11
C THR A 126 2.12 16.78 0.80
N PRO A 127 2.42 16.73 2.11
CA PRO A 127 1.59 16.01 3.08
C PRO A 127 0.12 16.44 3.00
N GLN A 128 -0.78 15.46 2.95
CA GLN A 128 -2.22 15.69 2.87
C GLN A 128 -2.89 15.38 4.21
N SER A 129 -4.04 15.99 4.47
CA SER A 129 -4.95 15.48 5.49
C SER A 129 -5.38 14.05 5.11
N PRO A 130 -5.59 13.15 6.09
CA PRO A 130 -6.12 11.82 5.79
C PRO A 130 -7.43 11.90 4.97
N TRP A 131 -7.54 11.07 3.93
CA TRP A 131 -8.75 10.99 3.09
C TRP A 131 -9.92 10.22 3.76
N TYR A 132 -9.67 9.71 4.96
CA TYR A 132 -10.55 8.90 5.79
C TYR A 132 -10.60 9.46 7.21
N GLU A 133 -11.67 9.14 7.94
CA GLU A 133 -11.87 9.51 9.34
C GLU A 133 -11.25 8.50 10.32
#